data_AF-A0A4R6EY42-F1
#
_entry.id   AF-A0A4R6EY42-F1
#
_cell.length_a   1.000
_cell.length_b   1.000
_cell.length_c   1.000
_cell.angle_alpha   90.00
_cell.angle_beta   90.00
_cell.angle_gamma   90.00
#
_symmetry.space_group_name_H-M   'P 1'
#
loop_
_entity.id
_entity.type
_entity.pdbx_description
1 polymer ?
#
loop_
_entity_poly.entity_id
_entity_poly.type
_entity_poly.pdbx_seq_one_letter_code
_entity_poly.pdbx_strand_id
1 'polypeptide(L)'
;MGFPSPAADYAERTLSPEVLCGVTASTRIIETDNGYAVIEPATSEPKEGVLLILCDGRMQFAKLMGASLITDDGAAIEGTALEEVEVLGRATFFINRTSDDDCPTM
;
A
#
# COMPACT_ATOMS: atom_id res chain seq x y z
N MET A 1 33.23 -38.85 9.69
CA MET A 1 32.35 -38.02 8.85
C MET A 1 31.50 -37.17 9.78
N GLY A 2 31.62 -35.84 9.72
CA GLY A 2 30.90 -34.93 10.62
C GLY A 2 29.45 -34.75 10.16
N PHE A 3 28.51 -34.78 11.10
CA PHE A 3 27.12 -34.45 10.82
C PHE A 3 27.04 -33.03 10.25
N PRO A 4 26.34 -32.80 9.12
CA PRO A 4 26.04 -31.44 8.70
C PRO A 4 25.29 -30.75 9.84
N SER A 5 25.75 -29.56 10.23
CA SER A 5 25.14 -28.82 11.34
C SER A 5 23.68 -28.48 10.99
N PRO A 6 22.70 -28.79 11.87
CA PRO A 6 21.28 -28.46 11.65
C PRO A 6 21.01 -26.96 11.43
N ALA A 7 21.97 -26.11 11.81
CA ALA A 7 21.88 -24.65 11.64
C ALA A 7 21.99 -24.17 10.19
N ALA A 8 22.38 -25.02 9.24
CA ALA A 8 22.40 -24.66 7.81
C ALA A 8 20.99 -24.38 7.26
N ASP A 9 19.97 -24.97 7.88
CA ASP A 9 18.55 -24.74 7.52
C ASP A 9 18.02 -23.40 8.09
N TYR A 10 18.82 -22.71 8.92
CA TYR A 10 18.52 -21.37 9.45
C TYR A 10 19.33 -20.29 8.71
N ALA A 11 19.27 -20.31 7.38
CA ALA A 11 19.69 -19.17 6.57
C ALA A 11 18.50 -18.19 6.47
N GLU A 12 18.46 -17.20 7.36
CA GLU A 12 17.43 -16.17 7.31
C GLU A 12 17.58 -15.34 6.03
N ARG A 13 16.46 -15.13 5.32
CA ARG A 13 16.46 -14.35 4.08
C ARG A 13 16.68 -12.89 4.43
N THR A 14 17.59 -12.21 3.72
CA THR A 14 17.78 -10.77 3.88
C THR A 14 16.44 -10.04 3.73
N LEU A 15 16.11 -9.20 4.73
CA LEU A 15 14.93 -8.36 4.67
C LEU A 15 15.09 -7.35 3.53
N SER A 16 14.10 -7.30 2.64
CA SER A 16 14.04 -6.34 1.55
C SER A 16 12.59 -5.89 1.33
N PRO A 17 12.35 -4.73 0.69
CA PRO A 17 11.00 -4.24 0.41
C PRO A 17 10.15 -5.23 -0.39
N GLU A 18 10.77 -6.02 -1.27
CA GLU A 18 10.11 -7.10 -2.01
C GLU A 18 9.58 -8.18 -1.08
N VAL A 19 10.35 -8.54 -0.04
CA VAL A 19 9.95 -9.51 0.98
C VAL A 19 8.87 -8.94 1.90
N LEU A 20 9.07 -7.71 2.38
CA LEU A 20 8.28 -7.11 3.44
C LEU A 20 6.95 -6.53 2.94
N CYS A 21 6.97 -5.88 1.77
CA CYS A 21 5.85 -5.13 1.22
C CYS A 21 5.26 -5.78 -0.04
N GLY A 22 5.71 -6.99 -0.40
CA GLY A 22 5.22 -7.71 -1.57
C GLY A 22 5.43 -6.95 -2.88
N VAL A 23 6.49 -6.13 -2.96
CA VAL A 23 6.84 -5.41 -4.19
C VAL A 23 7.17 -6.43 -5.27
N THR A 24 6.46 -6.34 -6.40
CA THR A 24 6.68 -7.16 -7.58
C THR A 24 6.82 -6.28 -8.82
N ALA A 25 7.11 -6.87 -9.98
CA ALA A 25 7.25 -6.13 -11.23
C ALA A 25 5.98 -5.36 -11.65
N SER A 26 4.80 -5.74 -11.15
CA SER A 26 3.55 -5.04 -11.44
C SER A 26 3.21 -3.96 -10.41
N THR A 27 3.82 -3.97 -9.23
CA THR A 27 3.55 -2.95 -8.21
C THR A 27 4.11 -1.59 -8.60
N ARG A 28 3.43 -0.51 -8.19
CA ARG A 28 3.89 0.87 -8.34
C ARG A 28 4.13 1.48 -6.98
N ILE A 29 5.21 2.24 -6.83
CA ILE A 29 5.51 2.98 -5.60
C ILE A 29 5.25 4.45 -5.89
N ILE A 30 4.46 5.09 -5.03
CA ILE A 30 4.09 6.50 -5.16
C ILE A 30 4.56 7.23 -3.90
N GLU A 31 5.18 8.39 -4.08
CA GLU A 31 5.55 9.27 -2.97
C GLU A 31 4.31 9.97 -2.40
N THR A 32 4.25 10.06 -1.08
CA THR A 32 3.21 10.77 -0.33
C THR A 32 3.85 11.77 0.61
N ASP A 33 3.05 12.67 1.18
CA ASP A 33 3.54 13.68 2.13
C ASP A 33 4.24 13.05 3.35
N ASN A 34 3.81 11.85 3.75
CA ASN A 34 4.36 11.11 4.89
C ASN A 34 5.44 10.08 4.49
N GLY A 35 5.68 9.82 3.20
CA GLY A 35 6.64 8.81 2.76
C GLY A 35 6.26 8.19 1.42
N TYR A 36 5.86 6.92 1.42
CA TYR A 36 5.53 6.17 0.20
C TYR A 36 4.30 5.28 0.39
N ALA A 37 3.60 5.03 -0.71
CA ALA A 37 2.55 4.03 -0.81
C ALA A 37 2.92 2.99 -1.87
N VAL A 38 2.74 1.71 -1.53
CA VAL A 38 2.88 0.60 -2.48
C VAL A 38 1.49 0.29 -3.06
N ILE A 39 1.37 0.42 -4.37
CA ILE A 39 0.12 0.30 -5.11
C ILE A 39 0.17 -0.96 -5.95
N GLU A 40 -0.79 -1.85 -5.73
CA GLU A 40 -1.11 -2.94 -6.64
C GLU A 40 -2.10 -2.41 -7.69
N PRO A 41 -1.74 -2.39 -8.99
CA PRO A 41 -2.64 -1.88 -10.01
C PRO A 41 -3.98 -2.60 -10.03
N ALA A 42 -5.05 -1.85 -10.32
CA ALA A 42 -6.38 -2.42 -10.42
C ALA A 42 -6.44 -3.42 -11.58
N THR A 43 -6.47 -4.72 -11.26
CA THR A 43 -6.70 -5.80 -12.23
C THR A 43 -8.13 -6.34 -12.16
N SER A 44 -8.85 -6.03 -11.08
CA SER A 44 -10.25 -6.35 -10.84
C SER A 44 -10.86 -5.33 -9.88
N GLU A 45 -12.19 -5.30 -9.78
CA GLU A 45 -12.88 -4.48 -8.78
C GLU A 45 -12.42 -4.86 -7.36
N PRO A 46 -11.89 -3.90 -6.60
CA PRO A 46 -11.45 -4.16 -5.23
C PRO A 46 -12.64 -4.39 -4.32
N LYS A 47 -12.54 -5.38 -3.43
CA LYS A 47 -13.60 -5.74 -2.48
C LYS A 47 -13.53 -4.93 -1.18
N GLU A 48 -12.33 -4.50 -0.81
CA GLU A 48 -12.05 -3.75 0.41
C GLU A 48 -10.66 -3.10 0.34
N GLY A 49 -10.37 -2.22 1.29
CA GLY A 49 -9.06 -1.63 1.50
C GLY A 49 -8.98 -0.16 1.11
N VAL A 50 -7.76 0.37 1.09
CA VAL A 50 -7.48 1.74 0.67
C VAL A 50 -7.12 1.74 -0.81
N LEU A 51 -7.79 2.58 -1.59
CA LEU A 51 -7.64 2.67 -3.03
C LEU A 51 -6.99 3.98 -3.39
N LEU A 52 -6.12 3.95 -4.39
CA LEU A 52 -5.71 5.14 -5.11
C LEU A 52 -6.75 5.39 -6.20
N ILE A 53 -7.41 6.54 -6.12
CA ILE A 53 -8.46 6.93 -7.05
C ILE A 53 -8.09 8.24 -7.75
N LEU A 54 -8.58 8.40 -8.97
CA LEU A 54 -8.63 9.66 -9.69
C LEU A 54 -10.06 10.18 -9.65
N CYS A 55 -10.26 11.31 -8.98
CA CYS A 55 -11.56 11.99 -8.85
C CYS A 55 -11.35 13.48 -9.14
N ASP A 56 -12.17 14.08 -10.00
CA ASP A 56 -12.05 15.49 -10.42
C ASP A 56 -10.64 15.89 -10.91
N GLY A 57 -9.95 14.95 -11.58
CA GLY A 57 -8.58 15.14 -12.06
C GLY A 57 -7.50 15.15 -10.95
N ARG A 58 -7.86 14.79 -9.72
CA ARG A 58 -6.94 14.69 -8.58
C ARG A 58 -6.76 13.24 -8.17
N MET A 59 -5.51 12.84 -7.97
CA MET A 59 -5.20 11.55 -7.36
C MET A 59 -5.30 11.67 -5.85
N GLN A 60 -6.06 10.79 -5.21
CA GLN A 60 -6.20 10.75 -3.77
C GLN A 60 -6.43 9.33 -3.27
N PHE A 61 -6.26 9.13 -1.96
CA PHE A 61 -6.57 7.86 -1.32
C PHE A 61 -8.00 7.89 -0.77
N ALA A 62 -8.73 6.81 -0.95
CA ALA A 62 -10.04 6.62 -0.34
C ALA A 62 -10.19 5.18 0.16
N LYS A 63 -10.80 5.00 1.32
CA LYS A 63 -11.09 3.70 1.91
C LYS A 63 -12.43 3.19 1.40
N LEU A 64 -12.44 2.03 0.76
CA LEU A 64 -13.67 1.36 0.36
C LEU A 64 -14.36 0.77 1.58
N MET A 65 -15.58 1.24 1.84
CA MET A 65 -16.45 0.81 2.94
C MET A 65 -17.83 0.48 2.38
N GLY A 66 -18.12 -0.82 2.19
CA GLY A 66 -19.36 -1.25 1.56
C GLY A 66 -19.44 -0.78 0.11
N ALA A 67 -20.41 0.07 -0.19
CA ALA A 67 -20.61 0.65 -1.52
C ALA A 67 -20.11 2.11 -1.61
N SER A 68 -19.28 2.55 -0.66
CA SER A 68 -18.87 3.94 -0.51
C SER A 68 -17.36 4.07 -0.47
N LEU A 69 -16.82 5.15 -1.03
CA LEU A 69 -15.40 5.52 -0.90
C LEU A 69 -15.28 6.65 0.12
N ILE A 70 -14.56 6.40 1.21
CA ILE A 70 -14.34 7.38 2.28
C ILE A 70 -12.98 8.03 2.09
N THR A 71 -12.95 9.32 1.79
CA THR A 71 -11.74 10.10 1.57
C THR A 71 -11.07 10.47 2.91
N ASP A 72 -9.85 10.97 2.86
CA ASP A 72 -9.04 11.32 4.03
C ASP A 72 -9.61 12.49 4.86
N ASP A 73 -10.31 13.42 4.20
CA ASP A 73 -11.09 14.48 4.83
C ASP A 73 -12.40 14.00 5.48
N GLY A 74 -12.73 12.70 5.34
CA GLY A 74 -13.92 12.07 5.88
C GLY A 74 -15.18 12.24 5.03
N ALA A 75 -15.07 12.79 3.82
CA ALA A 75 -16.18 12.79 2.88
C ALA A 75 -16.46 11.37 2.34
N ALA A 76 -17.71 11.13 1.95
CA ALA A 76 -18.14 9.88 1.33
C ALA A 76 -18.52 10.14 -0.12
N ILE A 77 -17.88 9.42 -1.04
CA ILE A 77 -18.26 9.38 -2.45
C ILE A 77 -19.14 8.15 -2.66
N GLU A 78 -20.38 8.38 -3.08
CA GLU A 78 -21.42 7.36 -3.16
C GLU A 78 -22.34 7.58 -4.36
N GLY A 79 -23.09 6.54 -4.74
CA GLY A 79 -24.12 6.63 -5.78
C GLY A 79 -23.54 7.03 -7.13
N THR A 80 -24.16 7.99 -7.80
CA THR A 80 -23.76 8.44 -9.14
C THR A 80 -22.38 9.11 -9.15
N ALA A 81 -21.91 9.65 -8.03
CA ALA A 81 -20.58 10.25 -7.95
C ALA A 81 -19.45 9.21 -8.11
N LEU A 82 -19.72 7.93 -7.82
CA LEU A 82 -18.76 6.86 -8.06
C LEU A 82 -18.51 6.59 -9.55
N GLU A 83 -19.46 6.95 -10.42
CA GLU A 83 -19.32 6.77 -11.87
C GLU A 83 -18.23 7.67 -12.46
N GLU A 84 -17.91 8.77 -11.77
CA GLU A 84 -16.86 9.73 -12.15
C GLU A 84 -15.50 9.39 -11.52
N VAL A 85 -15.42 8.34 -10.70
CA VAL A 85 -14.19 7.91 -10.02
C VAL A 85 -13.51 6.81 -10.82
N GLU A 86 -12.23 7.01 -11.15
CA GLU A 86 -11.39 5.97 -11.72
C GLU A 86 -10.49 5.35 -10.63
N VAL A 87 -10.60 4.04 -10.43
CA VAL A 87 -9.73 3.30 -9.49
C VAL A 87 -8.43 2.92 -10.18
N LEU A 88 -7.32 3.50 -9.74
CA LEU A 88 -5.99 3.26 -10.31
C LEU A 88 -5.32 2.02 -9.72
N GLY A 89 -5.66 1.66 -8.47
CA GLY A 89 -5.12 0.51 -7.78
C GLY A 89 -5.41 0.50 -6.29
N ARG A 90 -5.00 -0.57 -5.61
CA ARG A 90 -5.12 -0.74 -4.16
C ARG A 90 -3.79 -0.42 -3.50
N ALA A 91 -3.81 0.42 -2.47
CA ALA A 91 -2.66 0.61 -1.59
C ALA A 91 -2.54 -0.59 -0.64
N THR A 92 -1.44 -1.34 -0.75
CA THR A 92 -1.16 -2.51 0.08
C THR A 92 -0.33 -2.14 1.31
N PHE A 93 0.57 -1.16 1.17
CA PHE A 93 1.42 -0.68 2.26
C PHE A 93 1.57 0.84 2.21
N PHE A 94 1.64 1.44 3.40
CA PHE A 94 2.11 2.81 3.61
C PHE A 94 3.44 2.76 4.37
N ILE A 95 4.48 3.29 3.77
CA ILE A 95 5.84 3.35 4.31
C ILE A 95 6.07 4.79 4.73
N ASN A 96 5.88 5.06 6.02
CA ASN A 96 6.05 6.39 6.57
C ASN A 96 7.53 6.67 6.86
N ARG A 97 7.97 7.88 6.55
CA ARG A 97 9.24 8.42 7.01
C ARG A 97 9.18 8.53 8.53
N THR A 98 10.25 8.13 9.19
CA THR A 98 10.42 8.43 10.61
C THR A 98 10.65 9.93 10.74
N SER A 99 10.12 10.55 11.78
CA SER A 99 10.47 11.93 12.12
C SER A 99 11.97 12.01 12.40
N ASP A 100 12.60 13.11 12.02
CA ASP A 100 13.99 13.47 12.34
C ASP A 100 14.11 13.94 13.81
N ASP A 101 13.40 13.28 14.73
CA ASP A 101 13.69 13.47 16.15
C ASP A 101 14.93 12.61 16.44
N ASP A 102 15.98 13.22 17.02
CA ASP A 102 17.24 12.58 17.46
C ASP A 102 17.05 11.40 18.47
N CYS A 103 15.84 10.89 18.62
CA CYS A 103 15.53 9.69 19.37
C CYS A 103 15.70 8.43 18.50
N PRO A 104 16.40 7.40 19.00
CA PRO A 104 16.47 6.13 18.31
C PRO A 104 15.07 5.53 18.23
N THR A 105 14.55 5.35 17.01
CA THR A 105 13.34 4.57 16.78
C THR A 105 13.67 3.09 17.01
N MET A 106 12.93 2.43 17.91
CA MET A 106 13.03 0.98 18.15
C MET A 106 12.43 0.15 17.02
#